data_AF-A0A8J5LMV8-F1
#
_entry.id   AF-A0A8J5LMV8-F1
#
_cell.length_a   1.000
_cell.length_b   1.000
_cell.length_c   1.000
_cell.angle_alpha   90.00
_cell.angle_beta   90.00
_cell.angle_gamma   90.00
#
_symmetry.space_group_name_H-M   'P 1'
#
loop_
_entity.id
_entity.type
_entity.pdbx_description
1 polymer ?
#
loop_
_entity_poly.entity_id
_entity_poly.type
_entity_poly.pdbx_seq_one_letter_code
_entity_poly.pdbx_strand_id
1 'polypeptide(L)'
;MAPSQPRVNNRNPLLICGIRKFSRSKMYHKRGIWAIKAKHGGTFPRHDPKPTAPEPASKKHPKLYPSDDVKTPVPNRRRPKPANLRSSITPGTVLILLAGRVTSCYWLMYIAVSIYQLFLSLTSFQMLNVIGPFTVNGVPLRRVNQSYVIATSTKIDIPGVNVDKFDDKPHELVF
;
A
#
# COMPACT_ATOMS: atom_id res chain seq x y z
N MET A 1 9.78 -12.77 7.85
CA MET A 1 8.38 -13.00 8.30
C MET A 1 7.47 -12.69 7.13
N ALA A 2 6.75 -13.68 6.61
CA ALA A 2 5.83 -13.48 5.48
C ALA A 2 4.71 -12.47 5.86
N PRO A 3 4.30 -11.57 4.94
CA PRO A 3 3.19 -10.66 5.21
C PRO A 3 1.91 -11.48 5.40
N SER A 4 1.28 -11.36 6.57
CA SER A 4 -0.04 -11.93 6.84
C SER A 4 -1.03 -11.41 5.79
N GLN A 5 -1.50 -12.30 4.91
CA GLN A 5 -2.55 -12.00 3.94
C GLN A 5 -3.75 -11.35 4.67
N PRO A 6 -4.29 -10.22 4.18
CA PRO A 6 -5.49 -9.64 4.77
C PRO A 6 -6.61 -10.66 4.67
N ARG A 7 -7.26 -11.00 5.80
CA ARG A 7 -8.37 -11.97 5.82
C ARG A 7 -9.51 -11.42 4.95
N VAL A 8 -9.59 -11.89 3.71
CA VAL A 8 -10.46 -11.35 2.64
C VAL A 8 -11.95 -11.44 2.99
N ASN A 9 -12.36 -12.38 3.85
CA ASN A 9 -13.76 -12.59 4.19
C ASN A 9 -14.13 -12.15 5.60
N ASN A 10 -14.16 -10.84 5.82
CA ASN A 10 -14.76 -10.28 7.02
C ASN A 10 -16.30 -10.40 6.95
N ARG A 11 -16.89 -11.25 7.80
CA ARG A 11 -18.34 -11.52 7.88
C ARG A 11 -19.23 -10.29 8.13
N ASN A 12 -18.63 -9.12 8.40
CA ASN A 12 -19.28 -7.82 8.53
C ASN A 12 -18.61 -6.77 7.63
N PRO A 13 -19.13 -6.51 6.42
CA PRO A 13 -18.59 -5.50 5.52
C PRO A 13 -18.79 -4.08 6.10
N LEU A 14 -18.01 -3.13 5.61
CA LEU A 14 -18.13 -1.72 5.98
C LEU A 14 -19.32 -1.09 5.23
N LEU A 15 -20.05 -0.17 5.88
CA LEU A 15 -21.00 0.72 5.21
C LEU A 15 -20.27 1.96 4.68
N ILE A 16 -19.47 2.55 5.56
CA ILE A 16 -18.56 3.66 5.31
C ILE A 16 -17.30 3.42 6.15
N CYS A 17 -16.23 4.18 5.90
CA CYS A 17 -14.96 4.00 6.61
C CYS A 17 -15.19 4.10 8.14
N GLY A 18 -14.76 3.07 8.88
CA GLY A 18 -14.92 3.00 10.34
C GLY A 18 -16.27 2.47 10.84
N ILE A 19 -17.32 2.41 10.01
CA ILE A 19 -18.65 1.94 10.42
C ILE A 19 -19.02 0.65 9.69
N ARG A 20 -19.39 -0.38 10.45
CA ARG A 20 -19.74 -1.71 9.93
C ARG A 20 -21.24 -1.84 9.67
N LYS A 21 -21.61 -2.67 8.69
CA LYS A 21 -23.00 -2.90 8.26
C LYS A 21 -23.89 -3.55 9.31
N PHE A 22 -23.37 -4.51 10.06
CA PHE A 22 -24.13 -5.21 11.08
C PHE A 22 -23.79 -4.70 12.48
N SER A 23 -24.83 -4.56 13.32
CA SER A 23 -24.73 -4.25 14.74
C SER A 23 -24.04 -5.36 15.54
N ARG A 24 -23.68 -5.06 16.79
CA ARG A 24 -23.03 -6.02 17.71
C ARG A 24 -23.90 -7.24 17.99
N SER A 25 -25.21 -7.08 18.18
CA SER A 25 -26.15 -8.18 18.45
C SER A 25 -26.30 -9.11 17.25
N LYS A 26 -26.47 -8.58 16.04
CA LYS A 26 -26.53 -9.39 14.82
C LYS A 26 -25.21 -10.16 14.59
N MET A 27 -24.07 -9.53 14.89
CA MET A 27 -22.76 -10.19 14.80
C MET A 27 -22.53 -11.26 15.87
N TYR A 28 -23.10 -11.11 17.06
CA TYR A 28 -23.05 -12.10 18.13
C TYR A 28 -23.69 -13.42 17.69
N HIS A 29 -24.85 -13.36 17.03
CA HIS A 29 -25.50 -14.54 16.45
C HIS A 29 -24.77 -15.08 15.22
N LYS A 30 -24.42 -14.20 14.26
CA LYS A 30 -23.76 -14.60 13.00
C LYS A 30 -22.37 -15.21 13.18
N ARG A 31 -21.63 -14.82 14.23
CA ARG A 31 -20.33 -15.43 14.57
C ARG A 31 -20.47 -16.75 15.33
N GLY A 32 -21.67 -17.14 15.77
CA GLY A 32 -21.87 -18.31 16.61
C GLY A 32 -21.33 -18.15 18.04
N ILE A 33 -21.03 -16.92 18.47
CA ILE A 33 -20.46 -16.64 19.79
C ILE A 33 -21.43 -17.06 20.90
N TRP A 34 -22.74 -16.95 20.64
CA TRP A 34 -23.80 -17.43 21.53
C TRP A 34 -23.72 -18.94 21.79
N ALA A 35 -23.43 -19.74 20.76
CA ALA A 35 -23.33 -21.18 20.89
C ALA A 35 -22.06 -21.58 21.66
N ILE A 36 -20.96 -20.86 21.46
CA ILE A 36 -19.73 -21.03 22.25
C ILE A 36 -20.00 -20.70 23.72
N LYS A 37 -20.68 -19.58 23.99
CA LYS A 37 -21.06 -19.18 25.36
C LYS A 37 -21.95 -20.23 26.03
N ALA A 38 -22.91 -20.78 25.30
CA ALA A 38 -23.78 -21.84 25.80
C ALA A 38 -22.98 -23.12 26.15
N LYS A 39 -22.02 -23.52 25.29
CA LYS A 39 -21.14 -24.67 25.52
C LYS A 39 -20.23 -24.52 26.75
N HIS A 40 -19.90 -23.29 27.14
CA HIS A 40 -19.05 -22.98 28.29
C HIS A 40 -19.87 -22.49 29.50
N GLY A 41 -21.07 -23.03 29.69
CA GLY A 41 -21.88 -22.78 30.89
C GLY A 41 -22.29 -21.31 31.07
N GLY A 42 -22.49 -20.58 29.96
CA GLY A 42 -22.86 -19.17 30.01
C GLY A 42 -21.68 -18.20 30.14
N THR A 43 -20.44 -18.68 30.19
CA THR A 43 -19.24 -17.85 30.21
C THR A 43 -18.45 -17.95 28.91
N PHE A 44 -17.65 -16.94 28.58
CA PHE A 44 -16.75 -17.05 27.42
C PHE A 44 -15.47 -17.77 27.84
N PRO A 45 -14.89 -18.62 26.96
CA PRO A 45 -13.61 -19.26 27.24
C PRO A 45 -12.55 -18.19 27.51
N ARG A 46 -11.90 -18.29 28.67
CA ARG A 46 -10.77 -17.45 29.07
C ARG A 46 -9.49 -18.17 28.68
N HIS A 47 -8.54 -17.43 28.11
CA HIS A 47 -7.17 -17.91 28.03
C HIS A 47 -6.48 -17.50 29.32
N ASP A 48 -6.36 -18.44 30.24
CA ASP A 48 -5.48 -18.26 31.38
C ASP A 48 -4.04 -18.08 30.89
N PRO A 49 -3.24 -17.21 31.53
CA PRO A 49 -1.86 -17.04 31.15
C PRO A 49 -1.17 -18.40 31.18
N LYS A 50 -0.63 -18.82 30.03
CA LYS A 50 0.15 -20.04 29.93
C LYS A 50 1.28 -19.92 30.95
N PRO A 51 1.50 -20.93 31.81
CA PRO A 51 2.67 -20.94 32.70
C PRO A 51 3.90 -20.68 31.85
N THR A 52 4.65 -19.63 32.21
CA THR A 52 5.88 -19.24 31.53
C THR A 52 6.76 -20.48 31.40
N ALA A 53 6.96 -20.96 30.16
CA ALA A 53 7.95 -21.99 29.91
C ALA A 53 9.29 -21.49 30.45
N PRO A 54 10.12 -22.32 31.10
CA PRO A 54 11.38 -21.88 31.68
C PRO A 54 12.16 -21.12 30.60
N GLU A 55 12.42 -19.85 30.86
CA GLU A 55 13.04 -18.95 29.90
C GLU A 55 14.36 -19.59 29.42
N PRO A 56 14.63 -19.64 28.10
CA PRO A 56 15.95 -20.05 27.63
C PRO A 56 16.97 -19.12 28.28
N ALA A 57 17.97 -19.73 28.95
CA ALA A 57 18.99 -19.08 29.79
C ALA A 57 19.11 -17.57 29.54
N SER A 58 18.66 -16.78 30.52
CA SER A 58 18.61 -15.32 30.44
C SER A 58 19.95 -14.79 29.93
N LYS A 59 19.91 -14.02 28.83
CA LYS A 59 21.11 -13.37 28.31
C LYS A 59 21.65 -12.48 29.43
N LYS A 60 22.85 -12.80 29.94
CA LYS A 60 23.50 -12.03 31.01
C LYS A 60 23.48 -10.55 30.62
N HIS A 61 22.94 -9.72 31.50
CA HIS A 61 22.93 -8.28 31.30
C HIS A 61 24.38 -7.78 31.22
N PRO A 62 24.68 -6.78 30.39
CA PRO A 62 26.00 -6.16 30.38
C PRO A 62 26.31 -5.57 31.76
N LYS A 63 27.56 -5.72 32.22
CA LYS A 63 28.02 -5.23 33.54
C LYS A 63 28.10 -3.70 33.61
N LEU A 64 28.22 -3.03 32.45
CA LEU A 64 28.37 -1.58 32.34
C LEU A 64 27.06 -0.96 31.85
N TYR A 65 26.54 0.00 32.61
CA TYR A 65 25.41 0.85 32.20
C TYR A 65 25.94 2.18 31.64
N PRO A 66 25.28 2.78 30.63
CA PRO A 66 25.61 4.13 30.19
C PRO A 66 25.24 5.15 31.27
N SER A 67 26.01 6.24 31.39
CA SER A 67 25.75 7.29 32.39
C SER A 67 24.46 8.07 32.12
N ASP A 68 24.04 8.16 30.87
CA ASP A 68 22.82 8.85 30.45
C ASP A 68 21.79 7.86 29.88
N ASP A 69 20.54 7.98 30.34
CA ASP A 69 19.42 7.21 29.82
C ASP A 69 18.89 7.81 28.51
N VAL A 70 18.92 7.03 27.43
CA VAL A 70 18.29 7.42 26.17
C VAL A 70 16.79 7.14 26.26
N LYS A 71 15.98 8.21 26.25
CA LYS A 71 14.52 8.10 26.26
C LYS A 71 14.04 7.29 25.05
N THR A 72 13.27 6.23 25.33
CA THR A 72 12.67 5.43 24.26
C THR A 72 11.64 6.26 23.48
N PRO A 73 11.68 6.23 22.13
CA PRO A 73 10.72 6.96 21.33
C PRO A 73 9.32 6.37 21.49
N VAL A 74 8.32 7.23 21.61
CA VAL A 74 6.91 6.83 21.70
C VAL A 74 6.50 6.14 20.39
N PRO A 75 5.83 4.98 20.42
CA PRO A 75 5.45 4.26 19.22
C PRO A 75 4.52 5.10 18.34
N ASN A 76 4.99 5.46 17.15
CA ASN A 76 4.21 6.22 16.18
C ASN A 76 3.19 5.32 15.48
N ARG A 77 1.91 5.71 15.53
CA ARG A 77 0.81 5.01 14.81
C ARG A 77 0.70 5.42 13.34
N ARG A 78 1.41 6.48 12.91
CA ARG A 78 1.41 6.94 11.51
C ARG A 78 2.18 5.93 10.66
N ARG A 79 1.49 5.35 9.69
CA ARG A 79 2.10 4.55 8.63
C ARG A 79 2.11 5.37 7.34
N PRO A 80 3.12 5.19 6.47
CA PRO A 80 3.07 5.73 5.11
C PRO A 80 1.77 5.29 4.45
N LYS A 81 0.96 6.26 4.03
CA LYS A 81 -0.29 6.00 3.33
C LYS A 81 -0.01 5.90 1.83
N PRO A 82 -0.71 5.03 1.09
CA PRO A 82 -0.74 5.16 -0.36
C PRO A 82 -1.27 6.56 -0.72
N ALA A 83 -0.66 7.19 -1.72
CA ALA A 83 -1.14 8.45 -2.26
C ALA A 83 -2.47 8.24 -3.01
N ASN A 84 -3.33 9.25 -2.98
CA ASN A 84 -4.56 9.22 -3.76
C ASN A 84 -4.29 9.74 -5.18
N LEU A 85 -4.69 8.97 -6.18
CA LEU A 85 -4.66 9.41 -7.57
C LEU A 85 -5.85 10.32 -7.86
N ARG A 86 -5.63 11.31 -8.74
CA ARG A 86 -6.72 12.12 -9.30
C ARG A 86 -7.60 11.25 -10.20
N SER A 87 -8.92 11.44 -10.13
CA SER A 87 -9.90 10.69 -10.93
C SER A 87 -9.72 10.84 -12.44
N SER A 88 -9.13 11.95 -12.88
CA SER A 88 -8.83 12.22 -14.29
C SER A 88 -7.68 11.35 -14.84
N ILE A 89 -6.88 10.74 -13.98
CA ILE A 89 -5.71 9.94 -14.37
C ILE A 89 -6.15 8.49 -14.41
N THR A 90 -6.44 8.01 -15.62
CA THR A 90 -6.76 6.60 -15.91
C THR A 90 -5.66 5.97 -16.77
N PRO A 91 -5.50 4.64 -16.78
CA PRO A 91 -4.64 4.00 -17.78
C PRO A 91 -5.15 4.38 -19.19
N GLY A 92 -4.24 4.65 -20.12
CA GLY A 92 -4.58 5.17 -21.46
C GLY A 92 -4.77 6.68 -21.55
N THR A 93 -4.83 7.41 -20.44
CA THR A 93 -4.95 8.88 -20.48
C THR A 93 -3.68 9.51 -21.01
N VAL A 94 -3.86 10.50 -21.90
CA VAL A 94 -2.76 11.33 -22.39
C VAL A 94 -2.40 12.42 -21.38
N LEU A 95 -1.11 12.49 -21.04
CA LEU A 95 -0.57 13.33 -19.98
C LEU A 95 0.38 14.40 -20.51
N ILE A 96 0.20 15.66 -20.09
CA ILE A 96 1.13 16.77 -20.38
C ILE A 96 2.04 16.98 -19.16
N LEU A 97 3.35 16.92 -19.35
CA LEU A 97 4.36 17.16 -18.30
C LEU A 97 4.66 18.64 -18.15
N LEU A 98 4.56 19.18 -16.93
CA LEU A 98 4.81 20.59 -16.61
C LEU A 98 6.27 20.89 -16.24
N ALA A 99 7.01 19.92 -15.72
CA ALA A 99 8.36 20.12 -15.19
C ALA A 99 9.31 18.96 -15.56
N GLY A 100 10.56 19.29 -15.93
CA GLY A 100 11.64 18.33 -16.22
C GLY A 100 12.46 18.69 -17.48
N ARG A 101 13.52 17.93 -17.79
CA ARG A 101 14.43 18.23 -18.94
C ARG A 101 13.77 18.27 -20.33
N VAL A 102 12.54 17.76 -20.49
CA VAL A 102 11.79 17.72 -21.76
C VAL A 102 10.81 18.90 -21.91
N THR A 103 10.96 19.99 -21.15
CA THR A 103 10.04 21.13 -21.16
C THR A 103 10.39 22.26 -22.14
N SER A 104 11.44 22.12 -22.97
CA SER A 104 11.95 23.22 -23.83
C SER A 104 12.00 22.91 -25.33
N CYS A 105 11.31 21.87 -25.79
CA CYS A 105 11.02 21.68 -27.21
C CYS A 105 9.63 22.26 -27.48
N TYR A 106 9.59 23.37 -28.22
CA TYR A 106 8.43 24.17 -28.59
C TYR A 106 7.20 23.32 -28.96
N TRP A 107 6.05 23.62 -28.35
CA TRP A 107 4.71 23.30 -28.85
C TRP A 107 4.48 21.88 -29.38
N LEU A 108 4.80 20.85 -28.61
CA LEU A 108 4.24 19.52 -28.89
C LEU A 108 3.62 18.96 -27.62
N MET A 109 2.30 18.95 -27.66
CA MET A 109 1.40 17.91 -27.16
C MET A 109 2.11 16.55 -27.01
N TYR A 110 2.86 16.36 -25.94
CA TYR A 110 3.57 15.11 -25.73
C TYR A 110 2.56 14.07 -25.25
N ILE A 111 2.12 13.24 -26.19
CA ILE A 111 1.25 12.09 -25.94
C ILE A 111 2.05 11.08 -25.11
N ALA A 112 2.04 11.28 -23.80
CA ALA A 112 2.45 10.27 -22.86
C ALA A 112 1.24 9.40 -22.55
N VAL A 113 1.33 8.13 -22.92
CA VAL A 113 0.32 7.14 -22.60
C VAL A 113 0.63 6.66 -21.18
N SER A 114 -0.31 6.88 -20.26
CA SER A 114 -0.26 6.24 -18.94
C SER A 114 -0.47 4.74 -19.12
N ILE A 115 0.60 3.95 -19.21
CA ILE A 115 0.47 2.58 -19.73
C ILE A 115 -0.16 1.61 -18.74
N TYR A 116 -0.02 1.76 -17.43
CA TYR A 116 -0.87 1.10 -16.43
C TYR A 116 -0.36 1.54 -15.06
N GLN A 117 -1.27 1.76 -14.11
CA GLN A 117 -0.89 1.86 -12.70
C GLN A 117 -1.04 0.47 -12.10
N LEU A 118 0.08 -0.19 -11.79
CA LEU A 118 0.04 -1.39 -10.96
C LEU A 118 -0.38 -0.96 -9.55
N PHE A 119 -1.67 -1.12 -9.25
CA PHE A 119 -2.19 -1.06 -7.90
C PHE A 119 -1.81 -2.37 -7.20
N LEU A 120 -0.53 -2.56 -6.89
CA LEU A 120 -0.12 -3.72 -6.11
C LEU A 120 0.92 -3.37 -5.06
N SER A 121 0.44 -3.36 -3.81
CA SER A 121 1.19 -3.64 -2.59
C SER A 121 2.17 -2.56 -2.09
N LEU A 122 1.61 -1.67 -1.25
CA LEU A 122 2.12 -1.26 0.08
C LEU A 122 3.55 -0.70 0.25
N THR A 123 4.42 -0.64 -0.75
CA THR A 123 5.84 -0.31 -0.52
C THR A 123 6.47 0.59 -1.59
N SER A 124 5.83 0.80 -2.73
CA SER A 124 6.45 1.54 -3.82
C SER A 124 5.89 2.95 -3.90
N PHE A 125 6.77 3.95 -3.84
CA PHE A 125 6.44 5.36 -3.98
C PHE A 125 5.49 5.58 -5.16
N GLN A 126 4.30 6.12 -4.88
CA GLN A 126 3.19 6.19 -5.81
C GLN A 126 3.40 7.30 -6.86
N MET A 127 4.33 7.06 -7.77
CA MET A 127 4.66 7.89 -8.92
C MET A 127 4.11 7.25 -10.19
N LEU A 128 3.76 8.08 -11.18
CA LEU A 128 3.25 7.66 -12.48
C LEU A 128 4.40 7.16 -13.36
N ASN A 129 4.22 6.01 -14.00
CA ASN A 129 5.06 5.57 -15.11
C ASN A 129 4.55 6.21 -16.39
N VAL A 130 5.34 7.13 -16.92
CA VAL A 130 5.03 7.88 -18.15
C VAL A 130 5.87 7.28 -19.27
N ILE A 131 5.21 6.80 -20.33
CA ILE A 131 5.86 6.34 -21.56
C ILE A 131 5.28 7.18 -22.71
N GLY A 132 6.16 7.73 -23.54
CA GLY A 132 5.80 8.23 -24.87
C GLY A 132 6.48 7.36 -25.94
N PRO A 133 6.01 7.40 -27.20
CA PRO A 133 6.74 6.81 -28.31
C PRO A 133 8.11 7.48 -28.44
N PHE A 134 9.18 6.79 -28.03
CA PHE A 134 10.54 7.34 -27.95
C PHE A 134 11.05 7.80 -29.33
N THR A 135 10.66 7.11 -30.39
CA THR A 135 11.04 7.43 -31.77
C THR A 135 10.46 8.76 -32.26
N VAL A 136 9.26 9.13 -31.82
CA VAL A 136 8.57 10.34 -32.26
C VAL A 136 8.88 11.51 -31.33
N ASN A 137 8.78 11.25 -30.02
CA ASN A 137 8.76 12.31 -29.01
C ASN A 137 10.03 12.38 -28.16
N GLY A 138 10.93 11.39 -28.25
CA GLY A 138 12.13 11.32 -27.42
C GLY A 138 11.84 11.16 -25.93
N VAL A 139 10.62 10.76 -25.55
CA VAL A 139 10.21 10.57 -24.14
C VAL A 139 10.49 9.13 -23.75
N PRO A 140 11.51 8.85 -22.92
CA PRO A 140 11.76 7.51 -22.40
C PRO A 140 10.75 7.17 -21.30
N LEU A 141 10.73 5.90 -20.89
CA LEU A 141 10.03 5.49 -19.66
C LEU A 141 10.58 6.29 -18.47
N ARG A 142 9.72 7.07 -17.81
CA ARG A 142 10.11 7.94 -16.70
C ARG A 142 9.10 7.91 -15.56
N ARG A 143 9.61 7.96 -14.33
CA ARG A 143 8.84 8.16 -13.10
C ARG A 143 8.53 9.64 -12.91
N VAL A 144 7.25 9.98 -12.76
CA VAL A 144 6.80 11.37 -12.57
C VAL A 144 5.77 11.47 -11.45
N ASN A 145 5.84 12.51 -10.63
CA ASN A 145 4.83 12.81 -9.63
C ASN A 145 3.58 13.43 -10.28
N GLN A 146 2.37 13.02 -9.88
CA GLN A 146 1.11 13.53 -10.44
C GLN A 146 0.97 15.05 -10.38
N SER A 147 1.62 15.72 -9.41
CA SER A 147 1.54 17.18 -9.27
C SER A 147 2.13 17.94 -10.45
N TYR A 148 3.04 17.32 -11.20
CA TYR A 148 3.68 17.92 -12.38
C TYR A 148 2.99 17.52 -13.69
N VAL A 149 1.77 17.01 -13.63
CA VAL A 149 1.07 16.46 -14.79
C VAL A 149 -0.32 17.05 -14.94
N ILE A 150 -0.64 17.47 -16.16
CA ILE A 150 -2.01 17.78 -16.58
C ILE A 150 -2.57 16.59 -17.35
N ALA A 151 -3.64 16.00 -16.82
CA ALA A 151 -4.41 14.98 -17.52
C ALA A 151 -5.32 15.64 -18.56
N THR A 152 -5.24 15.18 -19.80
CA THR A 152 -6.13 15.64 -20.87
C THR A 152 -7.38 14.75 -20.94
N SER A 153 -8.36 15.14 -21.76
CA SER A 153 -9.59 14.37 -21.98
C SER A 153 -9.40 13.18 -22.91
N THR A 154 -8.31 13.15 -23.70
CA THR A 154 -8.07 12.10 -24.69
C THR A 154 -7.57 10.82 -24.01
N LYS A 155 -8.13 9.70 -24.47
CA LYS A 155 -7.80 8.35 -24.00
C LYS A 155 -7.43 7.49 -25.19
N ILE A 156 -6.38 6.72 -25.04
CA ILE A 156 -5.90 5.74 -26.01
C ILE A 156 -6.20 4.36 -25.44
N ASP A 157 -6.82 3.51 -26.25
CA ASP A 157 -7.06 2.12 -25.86
C ASP A 157 -5.74 1.34 -25.95
N ILE A 158 -5.38 0.66 -24.85
CA ILE A 158 -4.14 -0.12 -24.74
C ILE A 158 -4.46 -1.60 -24.50
N PRO A 159 -4.93 -2.34 -25.51
CA PRO A 159 -5.10 -3.78 -25.37
C PRO A 159 -3.74 -4.49 -25.45
N GLY A 160 -3.38 -5.26 -24.41
CA GLY A 160 -2.30 -6.25 -24.49
C GLY A 160 -0.88 -5.78 -24.18
N VAL A 161 -0.67 -4.58 -23.62
CA VAL A 161 0.67 -4.16 -23.18
C VAL A 161 1.01 -4.80 -21.84
N ASN A 162 2.00 -5.70 -21.85
CA ASN A 162 2.51 -6.32 -20.62
C ASN A 162 3.42 -5.34 -19.87
N VAL A 163 3.05 -5.02 -18.63
CA VAL A 163 3.73 -4.06 -17.75
C VAL A 163 4.43 -4.71 -16.56
N ASP A 164 4.39 -6.04 -16.45
CA ASP A 164 4.84 -6.80 -15.28
C ASP A 164 6.36 -6.68 -15.05
N LYS A 165 7.10 -6.29 -16.10
CA LYS A 165 8.55 -6.10 -16.05
C LYS A 165 8.98 -4.77 -15.43
N PHE A 166 8.07 -3.82 -15.21
CA PHE A 166 8.39 -2.44 -14.81
C PHE A 166 8.04 -2.14 -13.35
N ASP A 167 8.39 -3.06 -12.45
CA ASP A 167 8.17 -2.93 -11.01
C ASP A 167 9.21 -2.02 -10.31
N ASP A 168 8.77 -1.33 -9.26
CA ASP A 168 9.55 -0.38 -8.42
C ASP A 168 10.63 -1.01 -7.54
N LYS A 169 11.00 -2.27 -7.76
CA LYS A 169 12.10 -2.88 -7.02
C LYS A 169 13.40 -2.29 -7.56
N PRO A 170 14.30 -1.76 -6.71
CA PRO A 170 15.66 -1.53 -7.18
C PRO A 170 16.17 -2.87 -7.67
N HIS A 171 16.56 -2.95 -8.95
CA HIS A 171 17.40 -4.03 -9.41
C HIS A 171 18.70 -3.90 -8.61
N GLU A 172 18.82 -4.67 -7.53
CA GLU A 172 20.11 -4.88 -6.88
C GLU A 172 21.03 -5.47 -7.94
N LEU A 173 21.87 -4.63 -8.52
CA LEU A 173 23.09 -5.06 -9.17
C LEU A 173 23.93 -5.69 -8.06
N VAL A 174 23.79 -7.00 -7.91
CA VAL A 174 24.75 -7.82 -7.20
C VAL A 174 26.03 -7.74 -8.02
N PHE A 175 26.96 -6.90 -7.57
CA PHE A 175 28.38 -7.02 -7.89
C PHE A 175 28.99 -8.07 -6.96
#